data_AF-A0A1B6HWD6-F1
#
_entry.id   AF-A0A1B6HWD6-F1
#
_cell.length_a   1.000
_cell.length_b   1.000
_cell.length_c   1.000
_cell.angle_alpha   90.00
_cell.angle_beta   90.00
_cell.angle_gamma   90.00
#
_symmetry.space_group_name_H-M   'P 1'
#
loop_
_entity.id
_entity.type
_entity.pdbx_description
1 polymer ?
#
loop_
_entity_poly.entity_id
_entity_poly.type
_entity_poly.pdbx_seq_one_letter_code
_entity_poly.pdbx_strand_id
1 'polypeptide(L)'
;MAKLCLKKKSKRIKASTRYKIEKKVREHNRKIKKEAKKKAKGRKNKMITVPNICPFKTEILQEVAEYKKRKEEERLKQREIWKTEQEKKKGLEGLVADANSKVSLYEQFEDEPMKDDEIKVNEKSDGSVKAYYKEFKKVIEAADVVLEVVDARDPMGTRCKQVESAVMQSPARKRLIIVVNKADLVPRDNLEKWLEVLRGSFPTVAFKASTQTQAQRLGRRKMSKK
;
A
#
# COMPACT_ATOMS: atom_id res chain seq x y z
N MET A 1 64.42 18.44 9.38
CA MET A 1 63.97 17.12 8.88
C MET A 1 63.08 16.45 9.93
N ALA A 2 61.74 16.57 9.83
CA ALA A 2 60.83 16.05 10.85
C ALA A 2 60.37 14.61 10.53
N LYS A 3 61.04 13.61 11.12
CA LYS A 3 60.64 12.18 11.10
C LYS A 3 59.63 11.87 12.22
N LEU A 4 58.47 12.53 12.27
CA LEU A 4 57.49 12.35 13.37
C LEU A 4 56.08 11.89 12.95
N CYS A 5 55.93 11.25 11.78
CA CYS A 5 54.63 10.70 11.35
C CYS A 5 54.63 9.22 10.95
N LEU A 6 55.59 8.42 11.45
CA LEU A 6 55.78 7.03 10.99
C LEU A 6 55.01 5.95 11.77
N LYS A 7 54.14 6.29 12.73
CA LYS A 7 53.42 5.30 13.57
C LYS A 7 51.89 5.46 13.59
N LYS A 8 51.27 6.06 12.57
CA LYS A 8 49.80 6.13 12.49
C LYS A 8 49.24 4.82 11.94
N LYS A 9 48.56 4.02 12.79
CA LYS A 9 47.89 2.80 12.34
C LYS A 9 46.81 3.15 11.32
N SER A 10 46.77 2.39 10.22
CA SER A 10 45.75 2.56 9.19
C SER A 10 44.37 2.19 9.74
N LYS A 11 43.36 3.03 9.43
CA LYS A 11 41.94 2.73 9.69
C LYS A 11 41.37 1.71 8.69
N ARG A 12 42.16 1.31 7.68
CA ARG A 12 41.76 0.33 6.67
C ARG A 12 41.66 -1.06 7.29
N ILE A 13 40.47 -1.65 7.24
CA ILE A 13 40.22 -3.00 7.75
C ILE A 13 40.41 -3.99 6.60
N LYS A 14 41.18 -5.06 6.82
CA LYS A 14 41.29 -6.16 5.85
C LYS A 14 39.92 -6.83 5.70
N ALA A 15 39.59 -7.27 4.48
CA ALA A 15 38.31 -7.93 4.20
C ALA A 15 38.06 -9.13 5.14
N SER A 16 39.08 -9.94 5.41
CA SER A 16 39.02 -11.06 6.35
C SER A 16 38.60 -10.65 7.77
N THR A 17 39.12 -9.53 8.26
CA THR A 17 38.75 -8.98 9.58
C THR A 17 37.31 -8.49 9.58
N ARG A 18 36.85 -7.82 8.51
CA ARG A 18 35.46 -7.37 8.36
C ARG A 18 34.48 -8.55 8.38
N TYR A 19 34.73 -9.59 7.58
CA TYR A 19 33.87 -10.79 7.55
C TYR A 19 33.87 -11.55 8.89
N LYS A 20 35.01 -11.59 9.59
CA LYS A 20 35.10 -12.19 10.93
C LYS A 20 34.27 -11.41 11.96
N ILE A 21 34.31 -10.08 11.94
CA ILE A 21 33.49 -9.23 12.81
C ILE A 21 32.00 -9.46 12.51
N GLU A 22 31.62 -9.44 11.23
CA GLU A 22 30.22 -9.63 10.82
C GLU A 22 29.68 -11.00 11.26
N LYS A 23 30.48 -12.07 11.07
CA LYS A 23 30.13 -13.41 11.54
C LYS A 23 29.94 -13.45 13.06
N LYS A 24 30.84 -12.83 13.83
CA LYS A 24 30.73 -12.75 15.30
C LYS A 24 29.48 -12.00 15.75
N VAL A 25 29.18 -10.85 15.13
CA VAL A 25 27.97 -10.06 15.45
C VAL A 25 26.71 -10.86 15.12
N ARG A 26 26.69 -11.55 13.98
CA ARG A 26 25.57 -12.41 13.58
C ARG A 26 25.34 -13.54 14.58
N GLU A 27 26.40 -14.21 15.01
CA GLU A 27 26.33 -15.28 16.02
C GLU A 27 25.86 -14.75 17.38
N HIS A 28 26.36 -13.59 17.81
CA HIS A 28 25.95 -12.94 19.04
C HIS A 28 24.47 -12.57 19.02
N ASN A 29 23.99 -11.91 17.96
CA ASN A 29 22.58 -11.57 17.79
C ASN A 29 21.69 -12.82 17.72
N ARG A 30 22.19 -13.92 17.11
CA ARG A 30 21.48 -15.20 17.10
C ARG A 30 21.35 -15.79 18.51
N LYS A 31 22.40 -15.70 19.35
CA LYS A 31 22.37 -16.14 20.75
C LYS A 31 21.40 -15.29 21.57
N ILE A 32 21.48 -13.96 21.48
CA ILE A 32 20.54 -13.04 22.15
C ILE A 32 19.09 -13.37 21.80
N LYS A 33 18.77 -13.57 20.51
CA LYS A 33 17.41 -13.94 20.08
C LYS A 33 16.95 -15.26 20.67
N LYS A 34 17.82 -16.28 20.75
CA LYS A 34 17.50 -17.57 21.38
C LYS A 34 17.26 -17.42 22.88
N GLU A 35 18.09 -16.66 23.57
CA GLU A 35 17.93 -16.39 25.01
C GLU A 35 16.68 -15.57 25.31
N ALA A 36 16.38 -14.55 24.49
CA ALA A 36 15.16 -13.75 24.61
C ALA A 36 13.89 -14.61 24.46
N LYS A 37 13.89 -15.58 23.53
CA LYS A 37 12.80 -16.55 23.38
C LYS A 37 12.66 -17.46 24.61
N LYS A 38 13.76 -17.90 25.22
CA LYS A 38 13.73 -18.70 26.46
C LYS A 38 13.27 -17.88 27.67
N LYS A 39 13.61 -16.60 27.73
CA LYS A 39 13.22 -15.66 28.79
C LYS A 39 11.86 -15.00 28.58
N ALA A 40 11.10 -15.38 27.55
CA ALA A 40 9.78 -14.82 27.23
C ALA A 40 8.70 -15.30 28.21
N LYS A 41 8.89 -15.10 29.52
CA LYS A 41 7.76 -14.92 30.44
C LYS A 41 7.24 -13.51 30.20
N GLY A 42 5.97 -13.39 29.84
CA GLY A 42 5.31 -12.15 29.43
C GLY A 42 5.60 -11.00 30.40
N ARG A 43 6.55 -10.14 30.03
CA ARG A 43 6.85 -8.93 30.77
C ARG A 43 5.71 -7.97 30.46
N LYS A 44 4.69 -7.93 31.33
CA LYS A 44 3.61 -6.95 31.22
C LYS A 44 4.26 -5.57 31.17
N ASN A 45 4.00 -4.83 30.09
CA ASN A 45 4.47 -3.45 30.00
C ASN A 45 3.88 -2.72 31.20
N LYS A 46 4.75 -2.20 32.08
CA LYS A 46 4.31 -1.34 33.18
C LYS A 46 3.63 -0.15 32.52
N MET A 47 2.36 0.10 32.87
CA MET A 47 1.67 1.29 32.38
C MET A 47 2.49 2.52 32.78
N ILE A 48 2.75 3.40 31.82
CA ILE A 48 3.39 4.69 32.06
C ILE A 48 2.36 5.51 32.84
N THR A 49 2.51 5.58 34.16
CA THR A 49 1.64 6.35 35.03
C THR A 49 2.05 7.81 35.02
N VAL A 50 1.07 8.71 34.96
CA VAL A 50 1.29 10.17 35.03
C VAL A 50 1.91 10.50 36.39
N PRO A 51 3.14 11.06 36.42
CA PRO A 51 3.81 11.42 37.67
C PRO A 51 3.00 12.45 38.47
N ASN A 52 3.09 12.39 39.80
CA ASN A 52 2.32 13.27 40.70
C ASN A 52 2.76 14.74 40.70
N ILE A 53 3.76 15.09 39.89
CA ILE A 53 4.31 16.45 39.75
C ILE A 53 3.48 17.27 38.75
N CYS A 54 2.67 16.61 37.91
CA CYS A 54 1.84 17.31 36.93
C CYS A 54 0.66 18.00 37.64
N PRO A 55 0.54 19.35 37.58
CA PRO A 55 -0.50 20.10 38.28
C PRO A 55 -1.92 19.74 37.82
N PHE A 56 -2.08 19.29 36.57
CA PHE A 56 -3.38 18.94 35.96
C PHE A 56 -3.69 17.44 35.98
N LYS A 57 -2.98 16.64 36.79
CA LYS A 57 -3.12 15.18 36.79
C LYS A 57 -4.56 14.72 37.10
N THR A 58 -5.25 15.39 38.01
CA THR A 58 -6.63 15.06 38.40
C THR A 58 -7.61 15.35 37.26
N GLU A 59 -7.47 16.50 36.62
CA GLU A 59 -8.30 16.93 35.48
C GLU A 59 -8.11 15.99 34.28
N ILE A 60 -6.87 15.65 33.95
CA ILE A 60 -6.55 14.70 32.87
C ILE A 60 -7.17 13.32 33.14
N LEU A 61 -7.16 12.85 34.39
CA LEU A 61 -7.76 11.57 34.75
C LEU A 61 -9.29 11.59 34.65
N GLN A 62 -9.93 12.71 35.03
CA GLN A 62 -11.37 12.92 34.91
C GLN A 62 -11.81 12.99 33.44
N GLU A 63 -11.12 13.79 32.61
CA GLU A 63 -11.40 13.90 31.18
C GLU A 63 -11.29 12.55 30.47
N VAL A 64 -10.26 11.75 30.80
CA VAL A 64 -10.09 10.40 30.24
C VAL A 64 -11.21 9.45 30.68
N ALA A 65 -11.71 9.58 31.91
CA ALA A 65 -12.82 8.76 32.41
C ALA A 65 -14.14 9.12 31.69
N GLU A 66 -14.42 10.41 31.52
CA GLU A 66 -15.58 10.90 30.78
C GLU A 66 -15.53 10.49 29.31
N TYR A 67 -14.37 10.63 28.66
CA TYR A 67 -14.17 10.19 27.28
C TYR A 67 -14.45 8.69 27.11
N LYS A 68 -13.97 7.85 28.05
CA LYS A 68 -14.25 6.40 28.03
C LYS A 68 -15.74 6.11 28.19
N LYS A 69 -16.42 6.81 29.10
CA LYS A 69 -17.86 6.65 29.34
C LYS A 69 -18.67 7.04 28.10
N ARG A 70 -18.40 8.20 27.49
CA ARG A 70 -19.04 8.65 26.25
C ARG A 70 -18.86 7.63 25.12
N LYS A 71 -17.64 7.14 24.95
CA LYS A 71 -17.32 6.14 23.93
C LYS A 71 -18.04 4.80 24.15
N GLU A 72 -18.21 4.39 25.39
CA GLU A 72 -18.97 3.18 25.73
C GLU A 72 -20.47 3.34 25.50
N GLU A 73 -21.04 4.50 25.86
CA GLU A 73 -22.42 4.85 25.58
C GLU A 73 -22.71 4.91 24.07
N GLU A 74 -21.83 5.53 23.27
CA GLU A 74 -21.92 5.54 21.81
C GLU A 74 -21.90 4.12 21.23
N ARG A 75 -21.00 3.26 21.74
CA ARG A 75 -20.91 1.87 21.31
C ARG A 75 -22.18 1.08 21.64
N LEU A 76 -22.78 1.31 22.80
CA LEU A 76 -24.04 0.66 23.19
C LEU A 76 -25.19 1.13 22.30
N LYS A 77 -25.32 2.44 22.07
CA LYS A 77 -26.31 3.02 21.14
C LYS A 77 -26.17 2.44 19.73
N GLN A 78 -24.94 2.36 19.20
CA GLN A 78 -24.69 1.73 17.90
C GLN A 78 -25.09 0.25 17.88
N ARG A 79 -24.81 -0.48 18.96
CA ARG A 79 -25.20 -1.90 19.08
C ARG A 79 -26.72 -2.08 19.14
N GLU A 80 -27.44 -1.16 19.78
CA GLU A 80 -28.91 -1.16 19.82
C GLU A 80 -29.51 -0.81 18.45
N ILE A 81 -28.98 0.22 17.78
CA ILE A 81 -29.37 0.55 16.40
C ILE A 81 -29.14 -0.65 15.48
N TRP A 82 -27.97 -1.30 15.57
CA TRP A 82 -27.68 -2.50 14.78
C TRP A 82 -28.65 -3.65 15.05
N LYS A 83 -29.04 -3.88 16.31
CA LYS A 83 -30.02 -4.91 16.67
C LYS A 83 -31.41 -4.60 16.10
N THR A 84 -31.87 -3.37 16.24
CA THR A 84 -33.20 -2.95 15.74
C THR A 84 -33.25 -2.98 14.21
N GLU A 85 -32.17 -2.60 13.52
CA GLU A 85 -32.06 -2.78 12.05
C GLU A 85 -32.08 -4.25 11.64
N GLN A 86 -31.36 -5.12 12.36
CA GLN A 86 -31.37 -6.57 12.09
C GLN A 86 -32.74 -7.19 12.29
N GLU A 87 -33.48 -6.78 13.33
CA GLU A 87 -34.84 -7.25 13.59
C GLU A 87 -35.83 -6.80 12.49
N LYS A 88 -35.73 -5.55 12.03
CA LYS A 88 -36.51 -5.05 10.88
C LYS A 88 -36.23 -5.83 9.58
N LYS A 89 -35.02 -6.36 9.41
CA LYS A 89 -34.61 -7.14 8.22
C LYS A 89 -34.97 -8.63 8.27
N LYS A 90 -35.48 -9.15 9.39
CA LYS A 90 -35.84 -10.58 9.52
C LYS A 90 -37.21 -10.97 8.91
N GLY A 91 -38.02 -9.99 8.49
CA GLY A 91 -39.31 -10.24 7.82
C GLY A 91 -39.20 -10.30 6.30
N LEU A 92 -40.16 -10.99 5.65
CA LEU A 92 -40.28 -11.06 4.18
C LEU A 92 -40.38 -9.65 3.57
N GLU A 93 -41.13 -8.77 4.23
CA GLU A 93 -41.34 -7.37 3.84
C GLU A 93 -40.04 -6.53 3.93
N GLY A 94 -39.22 -6.79 4.96
CA GLY A 94 -37.91 -6.16 5.13
C GLY A 94 -36.87 -6.61 4.09
N LEU A 95 -36.93 -7.87 3.67
CA LEU A 95 -36.08 -8.41 2.59
C LEU A 95 -36.45 -7.82 1.22
N VAL A 96 -37.75 -7.69 0.93
CA VAL A 96 -38.25 -7.07 -0.32
C VAL A 96 -37.87 -5.57 -0.36
N ALA A 97 -37.99 -4.85 0.75
CA ALA A 97 -37.58 -3.44 0.83
C ALA A 97 -36.05 -3.25 0.70
N ASP A 98 -35.23 -4.13 1.29
CA ASP A 98 -33.76 -4.10 1.15
C ASP A 98 -33.33 -4.43 -0.29
N ALA A 99 -34.03 -5.35 -0.97
CA ALA A 99 -33.80 -5.65 -2.38
C ALA A 99 -34.14 -4.46 -3.29
N ASN A 100 -35.35 -3.88 -3.14
CA ASN A 100 -35.79 -2.75 -3.96
C ASN A 100 -34.93 -1.49 -3.75
N SER A 101 -34.52 -1.22 -2.49
CA SER A 101 -33.62 -0.09 -2.20
C SER A 101 -32.23 -0.27 -2.80
N LYS A 102 -31.67 -1.49 -2.80
CA LYS A 102 -30.38 -1.79 -3.45
C LYS A 102 -30.45 -1.68 -4.97
N VAL A 103 -31.55 -2.13 -5.59
CA VAL A 103 -31.77 -2.00 -7.04
C VAL A 103 -31.88 -0.53 -7.41
N SER A 104 -32.67 0.25 -6.68
CA SER A 104 -32.78 1.70 -6.90
C SER A 104 -31.45 2.43 -6.68
N LEU A 105 -30.65 2.03 -5.68
CA LEU A 105 -29.31 2.60 -5.47
C LEU A 105 -28.40 2.30 -6.66
N TYR A 106 -28.42 1.06 -7.17
CA TYR A 106 -27.60 0.64 -8.30
C TYR A 106 -27.98 1.40 -9.58
N GLU A 107 -29.27 1.58 -9.85
CA GLU A 107 -29.77 2.39 -10.97
C GLU A 107 -29.35 3.87 -10.85
N GLN A 108 -29.39 4.45 -9.64
CA GLN A 108 -28.93 5.82 -9.40
C GLN A 108 -27.40 6.01 -9.60
N PHE A 109 -26.61 4.95 -9.51
CA PHE A 109 -25.15 5.01 -9.72
C PHE A 109 -24.74 4.86 -11.20
N GLU A 110 -25.63 4.43 -12.10
CA GLU A 110 -25.31 4.34 -13.54
C GLU A 110 -25.46 5.69 -14.28
N ASP A 111 -26.23 6.65 -13.74
CA ASP A 111 -26.58 7.89 -14.45
C ASP A 111 -25.80 9.17 -14.04
N GLU A 112 -24.88 9.12 -13.06
CA GLU A 112 -24.10 10.30 -12.63
C GLU A 112 -22.57 10.07 -12.66
N PRO A 113 -21.77 10.97 -13.26
CA PRO A 113 -20.32 10.92 -13.13
C PRO A 113 -19.93 11.19 -11.67
N MET A 114 -19.31 10.19 -11.03
CA MET A 114 -18.82 10.20 -9.64
C MET A 114 -18.18 11.55 -9.24
N LYS A 115 -18.85 12.29 -8.34
CA LYS A 115 -18.29 13.46 -7.66
C LYS A 115 -17.34 13.04 -6.54
N ASP A 116 -16.32 13.87 -6.33
CA ASP A 116 -15.19 13.71 -5.41
C ASP A 116 -15.59 13.72 -3.92
N ASP A 117 -16.30 12.70 -3.45
CA ASP A 117 -16.42 12.43 -2.02
C ASP A 117 -15.51 11.27 -1.63
N GLU A 118 -14.77 11.47 -0.53
CA GLU A 118 -13.86 10.52 0.07
C GLU A 118 -14.43 9.10 0.01
N ILE A 119 -13.73 8.21 -0.71
CA ILE A 119 -14.07 6.79 -0.79
C ILE A 119 -14.14 6.26 0.65
N LYS A 120 -15.35 6.14 1.20
CA LYS A 120 -15.65 5.42 2.44
C LYS A 120 -15.47 3.95 2.15
N VAL A 121 -14.22 3.51 2.11
CA VAL A 121 -13.87 2.10 2.04
C VAL A 121 -14.52 1.43 3.24
N ASN A 122 -15.51 0.58 2.94
CA ASN A 122 -16.29 -0.19 3.91
C ASN A 122 -15.36 -0.74 5.01
N GLU A 123 -15.59 -0.39 6.28
CA GLU A 123 -14.71 -0.77 7.42
C GLU A 123 -14.61 -2.29 7.64
N LYS A 124 -15.39 -3.08 6.90
CA LYS A 124 -15.32 -4.54 6.83
C LYS A 124 -14.22 -5.05 5.87
N SER A 125 -13.53 -4.17 5.16
CA SER A 125 -12.44 -4.54 4.27
C SER A 125 -11.12 -4.62 5.03
N ASP A 126 -10.52 -5.80 4.89
CA ASP A 126 -9.18 -6.22 5.25
C ASP A 126 -8.19 -5.05 5.49
N GLY A 127 -7.64 -4.91 6.71
CA GLY A 127 -6.74 -3.81 7.09
C GLY A 127 -5.51 -3.67 6.17
N SER A 128 -5.21 -4.72 5.41
CA SER A 128 -4.29 -4.76 4.29
C SER A 128 -4.58 -3.70 3.22
N VAL A 129 -5.84 -3.55 2.76
CA VAL A 129 -6.23 -2.60 1.70
C VAL A 129 -5.99 -1.15 2.12
N LYS A 130 -6.32 -0.82 3.38
CA LYS A 130 -6.08 0.51 3.95
C LYS A 130 -4.58 0.83 4.05
N ALA A 131 -3.75 -0.16 4.39
CA ALA A 131 -2.31 -0.02 4.43
C ALA A 131 -1.73 0.20 3.01
N TYR A 132 -2.20 -0.54 2.01
CA TYR A 132 -1.80 -0.36 0.61
C TYR A 132 -2.16 1.02 0.09
N TYR A 133 -3.37 1.49 0.36
CA TYR A 133 -3.81 2.81 -0.10
C TYR A 133 -3.01 3.94 0.55
N LYS A 134 -2.62 3.80 1.82
CA LYS A 134 -1.73 4.75 2.50
C LYS A 134 -0.36 4.80 1.83
N GLU A 135 0.21 3.65 1.47
CA GLU A 135 1.52 3.62 0.82
C GLU A 135 1.45 4.15 -0.61
N PHE A 136 0.39 3.81 -1.35
CA PHE A 136 0.12 4.32 -2.68
C PHE A 136 0.03 5.86 -2.71
N LYS A 137 -0.67 6.48 -1.75
CA LYS A 137 -0.73 7.95 -1.63
C LYS A 137 0.66 8.58 -1.47
N LYS A 138 1.53 7.99 -0.65
CA LYS A 138 2.91 8.48 -0.49
C LYS A 138 3.71 8.36 -1.78
N VAL A 139 3.57 7.23 -2.49
CA VAL A 139 4.24 7.00 -3.77
C VAL A 139 3.79 8.02 -4.80
N ILE A 140 2.48 8.28 -4.89
CA ILE A 140 1.97 9.35 -5.75
C ILE A 140 2.62 10.66 -5.33
N GLU A 141 2.53 11.06 -4.06
CA GLU A 141 3.04 12.36 -3.58
C GLU A 141 4.50 12.60 -3.95
N ALA A 142 5.36 11.58 -3.78
CA ALA A 142 6.79 11.66 -4.06
C ALA A 142 7.18 11.56 -5.53
N ALA A 143 6.32 11.03 -6.41
CA ALA A 143 6.66 10.76 -7.80
C ALA A 143 6.28 11.92 -8.74
N ASP A 144 7.19 12.28 -9.65
CA ASP A 144 6.88 13.20 -10.75
C ASP A 144 6.16 12.49 -11.92
N VAL A 145 6.50 11.23 -12.14
CA VAL A 145 5.98 10.38 -13.22
C VAL A 145 5.57 9.02 -12.65
N VAL A 146 4.36 8.57 -13.00
CA VAL A 146 3.80 7.27 -12.62
C VAL A 146 3.75 6.37 -13.85
N LEU A 147 4.22 5.13 -13.71
CA LEU A 147 4.15 4.11 -14.75
C LEU A 147 3.10 3.07 -14.35
N GLU A 148 2.05 2.92 -15.14
CA GLU A 148 1.07 1.85 -14.98
C GLU A 148 1.46 0.67 -15.87
N VAL A 149 1.79 -0.46 -15.25
CA VAL A 149 2.23 -1.65 -15.98
C VAL A 149 1.04 -2.57 -16.21
N VAL A 150 0.71 -2.83 -17.48
CA VAL A 150 -0.41 -3.70 -17.90
C VAL A 150 0.12 -4.94 -18.65
N ASP A 151 -0.61 -6.05 -18.62
CA ASP A 151 -0.24 -7.28 -19.35
C ASP A 151 -0.75 -7.20 -20.80
N ALA A 152 0.12 -7.48 -21.79
CA ALA A 152 -0.22 -7.39 -23.21
C ALA A 152 -1.38 -8.31 -23.64
N ARG A 153 -1.64 -9.39 -22.90
CA ARG A 153 -2.72 -10.36 -23.23
C ARG A 153 -4.10 -9.83 -22.89
N ASP A 154 -4.20 -9.05 -21.82
CA ASP A 154 -5.44 -8.42 -21.36
C ASP A 154 -5.13 -7.05 -20.72
N PRO A 155 -4.84 -6.04 -21.55
CA PRO A 155 -4.48 -4.73 -21.04
C PRO A 155 -5.67 -3.98 -20.43
N MET A 156 -6.91 -4.33 -20.78
CA MET A 156 -8.10 -3.69 -20.21
C MET A 156 -8.47 -4.26 -18.84
N GLY A 157 -8.34 -5.58 -18.66
CA GLY A 157 -8.61 -6.23 -17.37
C GLY A 157 -7.51 -6.00 -16.32
N THR A 158 -6.27 -5.75 -16.75
CA THR A 158 -5.15 -5.45 -15.84
C THR A 158 -4.93 -3.96 -15.58
N ARG A 159 -5.77 -3.09 -16.16
CA ARG A 159 -5.74 -1.63 -15.98
C ARG A 159 -6.67 -1.20 -14.85
N CYS A 160 -6.28 -0.19 -14.08
CA CYS A 160 -7.07 0.31 -12.95
C CYS A 160 -7.42 1.79 -13.09
N LYS A 161 -8.59 2.07 -13.69
CA LYS A 161 -9.10 3.44 -13.90
C LYS A 161 -9.22 4.24 -12.61
N GLN A 162 -9.53 3.61 -11.48
CA GLN A 162 -9.62 4.28 -10.18
C GLN A 162 -8.29 4.90 -9.78
N VAL A 163 -7.18 4.19 -10.04
CA VAL A 163 -5.82 4.67 -9.78
C VAL A 163 -5.45 5.79 -10.76
N GLU A 164 -5.83 5.67 -12.03
CA GLU A 164 -5.60 6.71 -13.04
C GLU A 164 -6.28 8.03 -12.65
N SER A 165 -7.56 7.98 -12.26
CA SER A 165 -8.32 9.14 -11.79
C SER A 165 -7.66 9.77 -10.55
N ALA A 166 -7.23 8.96 -9.58
CA ALA A 166 -6.55 9.45 -8.38
C ALA A 166 -5.22 10.15 -8.70
N VAL A 167 -4.47 9.68 -9.69
CA VAL A 167 -3.23 10.33 -10.15
C VAL A 167 -3.55 11.65 -10.88
N MET A 168 -4.59 11.65 -11.72
CA MET A 168 -5.01 12.81 -12.50
C MET A 168 -5.58 13.94 -11.62
N GLN A 169 -6.35 13.59 -10.60
CA GLN A 169 -6.91 14.52 -9.61
C GLN A 169 -5.85 15.09 -8.66
N SER A 170 -4.62 14.53 -8.65
CA SER A 170 -3.58 15.03 -7.75
C SER A 170 -3.20 16.48 -8.11
N PRO A 171 -3.03 17.37 -7.12
CA PRO A 171 -2.81 18.80 -7.34
C PRO A 171 -1.51 19.11 -8.10
N ALA A 172 -0.57 18.16 -8.14
CA ALA A 172 0.73 18.30 -8.77
C ALA A 172 0.73 17.98 -10.28
N ARG A 173 -0.42 17.71 -10.91
CA ARG A 173 -0.57 17.33 -12.34
C ARG A 173 0.54 16.36 -12.80
N LYS A 174 0.54 15.17 -12.21
CA LYS A 174 1.54 14.13 -12.45
C LYS A 174 1.35 13.51 -13.83
N ARG A 175 2.47 13.07 -14.44
CA ARG A 175 2.41 12.38 -15.74
C ARG A 175 2.18 10.90 -15.52
N LEU A 176 1.17 10.34 -16.18
CA LEU A 176 0.90 8.91 -16.22
C LEU A 176 1.28 8.33 -17.58
N ILE A 177 2.00 7.21 -17.59
CA ILE A 177 2.40 6.49 -18.81
C ILE A 177 2.04 5.02 -18.63
N ILE A 178 1.39 4.44 -19.63
CA ILE A 178 1.06 3.00 -19.64
C ILE A 178 2.22 2.21 -20.26
N VAL A 179 2.63 1.15 -19.59
CA VAL A 179 3.67 0.22 -20.03
C VAL A 179 3.05 -1.14 -20.27
N VAL A 180 2.92 -1.53 -21.53
CA VAL A 180 2.37 -2.84 -21.93
C VAL A 180 3.48 -3.88 -21.85
N ASN A 181 3.50 -4.65 -20.77
CA ASN A 181 4.50 -5.68 -20.49
C ASN A 181 4.10 -7.05 -21.08
N LYS A 182 5.08 -7.95 -21.22
CA LYS A 182 4.94 -9.28 -21.84
C LYS A 182 4.47 -9.22 -23.30
N ALA A 183 4.93 -8.20 -24.02
CA ALA A 183 4.64 -7.99 -25.44
C ALA A 183 5.04 -9.19 -26.34
N ASP A 184 5.89 -10.09 -25.86
CA ASP A 184 6.30 -11.31 -26.56
C ASP A 184 5.29 -12.44 -26.54
N LEU A 185 4.28 -12.40 -25.65
CA LEU A 185 3.25 -13.43 -25.56
C LEU A 185 2.10 -13.24 -26.55
N VAL A 186 2.09 -12.12 -27.28
CA VAL A 186 0.99 -11.72 -28.14
C VAL A 186 1.53 -11.46 -29.55
N PRO A 187 0.80 -11.86 -30.62
CA PRO A 187 1.16 -11.51 -31.98
C PRO A 187 1.32 -10.00 -32.17
N ARG A 188 2.20 -9.61 -33.09
CA ARG A 188 2.51 -8.19 -33.34
C ARG A 188 1.27 -7.38 -33.68
N ASP A 189 0.43 -7.90 -34.56
CA ASP A 189 -0.75 -7.18 -35.05
C ASP A 189 -1.73 -6.87 -33.91
N ASN A 190 -1.87 -7.79 -32.96
CA ASN A 190 -2.70 -7.59 -31.77
C ASN A 190 -2.07 -6.55 -30.82
N LEU A 191 -0.75 -6.60 -30.64
CA LEU A 191 -0.04 -5.60 -29.84
C LEU A 191 -0.16 -4.20 -30.44
N GLU A 192 -0.06 -4.06 -31.76
CA GLU A 192 -0.21 -2.77 -32.45
C GLU A 192 -1.63 -2.21 -32.28
N LYS A 193 -2.67 -3.04 -32.42
CA LYS A 193 -4.06 -2.66 -32.13
C LYS A 193 -4.24 -2.19 -30.69
N TRP A 194 -3.66 -2.91 -29.72
CA TRP A 194 -3.72 -2.49 -28.32
C TRP A 194 -3.01 -1.16 -28.06
N LEU A 195 -1.83 -0.95 -28.67
CA LEU A 195 -1.12 0.31 -28.54
C LEU A 195 -1.92 1.48 -29.13
N GLU A 196 -2.62 1.28 -30.24
CA GLU A 196 -3.48 2.31 -30.84
C GLU A 196 -4.62 2.69 -29.89
N VAL A 197 -5.34 1.71 -29.34
CA VAL A 197 -6.43 1.93 -28.39
C VAL A 197 -5.93 2.64 -27.12
N LEU A 198 -4.85 2.15 -26.52
CA LEU A 198 -4.36 2.69 -25.24
C LEU A 198 -3.77 4.11 -25.38
N ARG A 199 -3.10 4.40 -26.51
CA ARG A 199 -2.57 5.74 -26.83
C ARG A 199 -3.65 6.80 -26.98
N GLY A 200 -4.90 6.42 -27.24
CA GLY A 200 -6.04 7.35 -27.20
C GLY A 200 -6.29 7.92 -25.81
N SER A 201 -5.84 7.23 -24.75
CA SER A 201 -6.01 7.68 -23.35
C SER A 201 -4.73 8.24 -22.73
N PHE A 202 -3.65 7.45 -22.74
CA PHE A 202 -2.39 7.83 -22.13
C PHE A 202 -1.20 7.43 -23.03
N PRO A 203 -0.07 8.16 -22.96
CA PRO A 203 1.15 7.74 -23.63
C PRO A 203 1.48 6.29 -23.27
N THR A 204 1.58 5.43 -24.29
CA THR A 204 1.71 3.97 -24.08
C THR A 204 2.91 3.41 -24.83
N VAL A 205 3.71 2.62 -24.10
CA VAL A 205 4.93 1.98 -24.61
C VAL A 205 4.84 0.46 -24.41
N ALA A 206 5.12 -0.31 -25.48
CA ALA A 206 5.29 -1.75 -25.36
C ALA A 206 6.66 -2.10 -24.79
N PHE A 207 6.68 -3.02 -23.83
CA PHE A 207 7.86 -3.45 -23.13
C PHE A 207 7.95 -4.98 -23.07
N LYS A 208 9.18 -5.48 -23.24
CA LYS A 208 9.52 -6.86 -22.97
C LYS A 208 10.57 -6.88 -21.86
N ALA A 209 10.16 -7.30 -20.66
CA ALA A 209 11.08 -7.50 -19.56
C ALA A 209 11.97 -8.73 -19.82
N SER A 210 13.15 -8.53 -20.40
CA SER A 210 14.15 -9.60 -20.52
C SER A 210 15.22 -9.44 -19.44
N THR A 211 15.40 -10.46 -18.62
CA THR A 211 16.45 -10.54 -17.60
C THR A 211 17.80 -11.01 -18.16
N GLN A 212 17.91 -11.21 -19.48
CA GLN A 212 19.18 -11.60 -20.11
C GLN A 212 20.19 -10.46 -19.96
N THR A 213 21.14 -10.66 -19.04
CA THR A 213 22.38 -9.91 -18.87
C THR A 213 23.40 -10.28 -19.95
N GLN A 214 22.95 -10.43 -21.20
CA GLN A 214 23.84 -10.71 -22.32
C GLN A 214 24.02 -9.41 -23.11
N ALA A 215 25.21 -8.80 -22.98
CA ALA A 215 25.58 -7.56 -23.68
C ALA A 215 25.72 -7.75 -25.21
N GLN A 216 25.84 -9.00 -25.68
CA GLN A 216 25.96 -9.35 -27.09
C GLN A 216 25.12 -10.59 -27.43
N ARG A 217 24.72 -10.70 -28.70
CA ARG A 217 23.79 -11.72 -29.24
C ARG A 217 22.39 -11.69 -28.63
N LEU A 218 21.89 -10.51 -28.26
CA LEU A 218 20.44 -10.32 -28.13
C LEU A 218 19.84 -10.69 -29.48
N GLY A 219 19.07 -11.77 -29.54
CA GLY A 219 18.25 -12.10 -30.70
C GLY A 219 17.24 -10.99 -30.91
N ARG A 220 17.67 -9.88 -31.52
CA ARG A 220 16.77 -8.90 -32.13
C ARG A 220 16.17 -9.62 -33.32
N ARG A 221 15.07 -10.34 -33.11
CA ARG A 221 14.08 -10.45 -34.18
C ARG A 221 13.69 -9.02 -34.49
N LYS A 222 14.26 -8.46 -35.57
CA LYS A 222 13.71 -7.26 -36.18
C LYS A 222 12.27 -7.64 -36.49
N MET A 223 11.34 -7.01 -35.78
CA MET A 223 9.94 -7.04 -36.15
C MET A 223 9.90 -6.26 -37.47
N SER A 224 10.15 -6.90 -38.61
CA SER A 224 9.90 -6.31 -39.92
C SER A 224 8.39 -6.23 -40.10
N LYS A 225 7.89 -5.10 -40.61
CA LYS A 225 6.52 -5.03 -41.13
C LYS A 225 6.47 -6.00 -42.31
N LYS A 226 5.60 -7.00 -42.23
CA LYS A 226 5.17 -7.77 -43.39
C LYS A 226 3.79 -7.26 -43.77
#